data_AF-A0A432G7Y7-F1
#
_entry.id   AF-A0A432G7Y7-F1
#
_cell.length_a   1.000
_cell.length_b   1.000
_cell.length_c   1.000
_cell.angle_alpha   90.00
_cell.angle_beta   90.00
_cell.angle_gamma   90.00
#
_symmetry.space_group_name_H-M   'P 1'
#
loop_
_entity.id
_entity.type
_entity.pdbx_description
1 polymer ?
#
loop_
_entity_poly.entity_id
_entity_poly.type
_entity_poly.pdbx_seq_one_letter_code
_entity_poly.pdbx_strand_id
1 'polypeptide(L)'
;GYATIYLSPRDYHRVHMPVTGRLREMIFVPGTLFSVSEATTQLVPGLFARNERLICIFDTAAGPMAVILVGAIFVGSMETVWAGEVRGPAGEPTTWLYSGEERIVLRKGEEMGRFNMGSTVITLFGRNRVTWDPALQPGVRVRMGQKIGRLRLAQGES
;
A
#
# COMPACT_ATOMS: atom_id res chain seq x y z
N GLY A 1 12.75 3.94 1.60
CA GLY A 1 12.26 4.05 2.99
C GLY A 1 10.81 3.60 3.02
N TYR A 2 10.26 3.23 4.19
CA TYR A 2 8.88 2.75 4.28
C TYR A 2 8.09 3.44 5.39
N ALA A 3 6.78 3.42 5.26
CA ALA A 3 5.82 3.72 6.31
C ALA A 3 4.73 2.63 6.32
N THR A 4 4.36 2.16 7.50
CA THR A 4 3.29 1.19 7.72
C THR A 4 2.16 1.89 8.46
N ILE A 5 0.96 1.90 7.88
CA ILE A 5 -0.22 2.55 8.42
C ILE A 5 -1.27 1.47 8.66
N TYR A 6 -1.59 1.25 9.93
CA TYR A 6 -2.67 0.38 10.34
C TYR A 6 -4.02 1.11 10.27
N LEU A 7 -5.04 0.43 9.72
CA LEU A 7 -6.42 0.93 9.64
C LEU A 7 -7.29 0.04 10.52
N SER A 8 -7.68 0.53 11.69
CA SER A 8 -8.57 -0.21 12.59
C SER A 8 -9.99 -0.30 11.98
N PRO A 9 -10.84 -1.23 12.44
CA PRO A 9 -12.20 -1.40 11.92
C PRO A 9 -13.11 -0.16 12.02
N ARG A 10 -12.74 0.85 12.83
CA ARG A 10 -13.49 2.12 12.97
C ARG A 10 -12.94 3.22 12.08
N ASP A 11 -11.83 2.97 11.40
CA ASP A 11 -11.15 3.98 10.59
C ASP A 11 -11.69 4.03 9.16
N TYR A 12 -11.19 5.00 8.41
CA TYR A 12 -11.49 5.17 6.99
C TYR A 12 -10.72 4.13 6.16
N HIS A 13 -11.43 3.19 5.54
CA HIS A 13 -10.85 2.03 4.83
C HIS A 13 -10.51 2.28 3.36
N ARG A 14 -10.51 3.53 2.91
CA ARG A 14 -10.06 3.88 1.56
C ARG A 14 -8.60 4.31 1.60
N VAL A 15 -7.87 3.87 0.59
CA VAL A 15 -6.45 4.11 0.40
C VAL A 15 -6.31 5.12 -0.72
N HIS A 16 -5.49 6.14 -0.49
CA HIS A 16 -5.26 7.22 -1.43
C HIS A 16 -3.79 7.27 -1.83
N MET A 17 -3.55 7.74 -3.05
CA MET A 17 -2.19 7.91 -3.55
C MET A 17 -1.41 8.93 -2.72
N PRO A 18 -0.28 8.56 -2.12
CA PRO A 18 0.53 9.51 -1.35
C PRO A 18 1.21 10.55 -2.27
N VAL A 19 1.46 10.17 -3.53
CA VAL A 19 2.11 10.96 -4.56
C VAL A 19 1.54 10.55 -5.93
N THR A 20 1.61 11.43 -6.93
CA THR A 20 1.20 11.07 -8.30
C THR A 20 2.07 9.94 -8.84
N GLY A 21 1.43 8.92 -9.41
CA GLY A 21 2.12 7.75 -9.93
C GLY A 21 1.38 7.09 -11.09
N ARG A 22 2.14 6.40 -11.93
CA ARG A 22 1.65 5.64 -13.08
C ARG A 22 1.77 4.15 -12.78
N LEU A 23 0.66 3.43 -12.81
CA LEU A 23 0.63 2.00 -12.46
C LEU A 23 1.51 1.22 -13.43
N ARG A 24 2.37 0.36 -12.88
CA ARG A 24 3.29 -0.49 -13.62
C ARG A 24 2.94 -1.96 -13.46
N GLU A 25 2.69 -2.37 -12.22
CA GLU A 25 2.52 -3.77 -11.89
C GLU A 25 1.59 -3.91 -10.69
N MET A 26 0.74 -4.93 -10.72
CA MET A 26 -0.10 -5.33 -9.61
C MET A 26 0.15 -6.80 -9.34
N ILE A 27 0.36 -7.18 -8.08
CA ILE A 27 0.65 -8.56 -7.68
C ILE A 27 -0.27 -8.93 -6.53
N PHE A 28 -1.16 -9.88 -6.75
CA PHE A 28 -1.89 -10.53 -5.67
C PHE A 28 -1.03 -11.68 -5.15
N VAL A 29 -0.80 -11.71 -3.83
CA VAL A 29 -0.09 -12.80 -3.18
C VAL A 29 -1.06 -13.47 -2.20
N PRO A 30 -1.44 -14.74 -2.43
CA PRO A 30 -2.26 -15.48 -1.49
C PRO A 30 -1.49 -15.66 -0.18
N GLY A 31 -2.21 -15.72 0.95
CA GLY A 31 -1.60 -15.86 2.25
C GLY A 31 -2.62 -16.18 3.33
N THR A 32 -2.15 -16.23 4.57
CA THR A 32 -3.04 -16.39 5.73
C THR A 32 -3.80 -15.09 6.00
N LEU A 33 -4.81 -15.12 6.86
CA LEU A 33 -5.53 -13.92 7.29
C LEU A 33 -5.39 -13.77 8.80
N PHE A 34 -4.16 -13.56 9.29
CA PHE A 34 -3.96 -13.24 10.69
C PHE A 34 -4.55 -11.85 11.00
N SER A 35 -5.01 -11.65 12.24
CA SER A 35 -5.37 -10.31 12.73
C SER A 35 -4.16 -9.39 12.65
N VAL A 36 -4.34 -8.16 12.18
CA VAL A 36 -3.29 -7.12 12.14
C VAL A 36 -3.34 -6.21 13.37
N SER A 37 -4.03 -6.62 14.44
CA SER A 37 -4.01 -5.87 15.70
C SER A 37 -2.60 -5.73 16.26
N GLU A 38 -2.34 -4.67 17.02
CA GLU A 38 -1.01 -4.41 17.60
C GLU A 38 -0.47 -5.63 18.36
N ALA A 39 -1.30 -6.24 19.22
CA ALA A 39 -0.94 -7.45 19.96
C ALA A 39 -0.51 -8.60 19.03
N THR A 40 -1.23 -8.82 17.93
CA THR A 40 -0.89 -9.89 16.98
C THR A 40 0.37 -9.56 16.16
N THR A 41 0.56 -8.30 15.76
CA THR A 41 1.75 -7.89 15.00
C THR A 41 3.05 -8.06 15.77
N GLN A 42 3.01 -7.95 17.09
CA GLN A 42 4.17 -8.20 17.96
C GLN A 42 4.45 -9.70 18.15
N LEU A 43 3.42 -10.55 18.10
CA LEU A 43 3.51 -11.98 18.37
C LEU A 43 3.78 -12.85 17.14
N VAL A 44 3.44 -12.39 15.94
CA VAL A 44 3.58 -13.17 14.70
C VAL A 44 4.74 -12.62 13.86
N PRO A 45 5.91 -13.28 13.84
CA PRO A 45 7.04 -12.85 13.03
C PRO A 45 6.69 -12.79 11.54
N GLY A 46 6.93 -11.64 10.92
CA GLY A 46 6.67 -11.44 9.49
C GLY A 46 5.19 -11.48 9.12
N LEU A 47 4.28 -11.09 10.03
CA LEU A 47 2.83 -11.09 9.82
C LEU A 47 2.42 -10.56 8.44
N PHE A 48 2.91 -9.38 8.05
CA PHE A 48 2.55 -8.75 6.78
C PHE A 48 3.02 -9.54 5.54
N ALA A 49 4.10 -10.32 5.65
CA ALA A 49 4.58 -11.17 4.57
C ALA A 49 3.85 -12.52 4.50
N ARG A 50 3.26 -12.96 5.62
CA ARG A 50 2.43 -14.17 5.70
C ARG A 50 1.00 -13.91 5.27
N ASN A 51 0.51 -12.70 5.51
CA ASN A 51 -0.86 -12.36 5.15
C ASN A 51 -1.04 -12.23 3.63
N GLU A 52 -2.26 -12.55 3.19
CA GLU A 52 -2.73 -12.19 1.86
C GLU A 52 -2.55 -10.69 1.63
N ARG A 53 -2.08 -10.32 0.44
CA ARG A 53 -1.81 -8.93 0.12
C ARG A 53 -1.89 -8.64 -1.37
N LEU A 54 -2.24 -7.40 -1.68
CA LEU A 54 -2.19 -6.83 -3.02
C LEU A 54 -1.08 -5.78 -3.08
N ILE A 55 -0.09 -5.99 -3.93
CA ILE A 55 1.06 -5.11 -4.13
C ILE A 55 0.83 -4.31 -5.41
N CYS A 56 0.75 -2.99 -5.31
CA CYS A 56 0.62 -2.09 -6.46
C CYS A 56 1.89 -1.27 -6.61
N ILE A 57 2.59 -1.43 -7.73
CA ILE A 57 3.85 -0.75 -8.04
C ILE A 57 3.59 0.37 -9.04
N PHE A 58 4.06 1.57 -8.71
CA PHE A 58 3.91 2.78 -9.49
C PHE A 58 5.26 3.38 -9.86
N ASP A 59 5.37 3.86 -11.10
CA ASP A 59 6.42 4.79 -11.49
C ASP A 59 6.03 6.20 -11.02
N THR A 60 6.92 6.89 -10.31
CA THR A 60 6.69 8.24 -9.77
C THR A 60 7.88 9.15 -10.04
N ALA A 61 7.70 10.47 -9.88
CA ALA A 61 8.81 11.44 -9.97
C ALA A 61 9.92 11.22 -8.93
N ALA A 62 9.65 10.45 -7.87
CA ALA A 62 10.64 10.06 -6.86
C ALA A 62 11.25 8.66 -7.13
N GLY A 63 11.00 8.07 -8.30
CA GLY A 63 11.34 6.69 -8.62
C GLY A 63 10.20 5.71 -8.29
N PRO A 64 10.47 4.39 -8.26
CA PRO A 64 9.45 3.40 -8.00
C PRO A 64 8.90 3.51 -6.57
N MET A 65 7.58 3.37 -6.45
CA MET A 65 6.83 3.33 -5.21
C MET A 65 5.94 2.08 -5.20
N ALA A 66 5.86 1.39 -4.07
CA ALA A 66 4.88 0.33 -3.85
C ALA A 66 3.86 0.77 -2.79
N VAL A 67 2.57 0.55 -3.07
CA VAL A 67 1.50 0.62 -2.08
C VAL A 67 0.94 -0.79 -1.93
N ILE A 68 1.02 -1.33 -0.72
CA ILE A 68 0.68 -2.70 -0.42
C ILE A 68 -0.53 -2.70 0.50
N LEU A 69 -1.62 -3.30 0.04
CA LEU A 69 -2.81 -3.57 0.83
C LEU A 69 -2.63 -4.95 1.45
N VAL A 70 -2.65 -5.04 2.78
CA VAL A 70 -2.50 -6.30 3.51
C VAL A 70 -3.84 -6.68 4.13
N GLY A 71 -4.36 -7.84 3.74
CA GLY A 71 -5.58 -8.42 4.28
C GLY A 71 -5.40 -8.89 5.72
N ALA A 72 -6.50 -9.11 6.41
CA ALA A 72 -6.54 -9.58 7.79
C ALA A 72 -7.80 -10.42 8.05
N ILE A 73 -7.90 -11.01 9.24
CA ILE A 73 -9.12 -11.74 9.63
C ILE A 73 -10.35 -10.83 9.50
N PHE A 74 -11.43 -11.37 8.91
CA PHE A 74 -12.67 -10.65 8.59
C PHE A 74 -12.58 -9.60 7.47
N VAL A 75 -11.47 -9.48 6.75
CA VAL A 75 -11.42 -8.68 5.52
C VAL A 75 -12.10 -9.43 4.40
N GLY A 76 -13.22 -8.89 3.89
CA GLY A 76 -13.99 -9.53 2.82
C GLY A 76 -13.25 -9.59 1.48
N SER A 77 -12.54 -8.51 1.13
CA SER A 77 -11.71 -8.41 -0.07
C SER A 77 -10.97 -7.07 -0.15
N MET A 78 -10.01 -6.99 -1.07
CA MET A 78 -9.32 -5.77 -1.48
C MET A 78 -9.84 -5.33 -2.84
N GLU A 79 -10.08 -4.04 -3.00
CA GLU A 79 -10.52 -3.47 -4.28
C GLU A 79 -9.58 -2.36 -4.73
N THR A 80 -9.41 -2.22 -6.04
CA THR A 80 -8.73 -1.08 -6.65
C THR A 80 -9.69 -0.34 -7.57
N VAL A 81 -9.47 0.96 -7.75
CA VAL A 81 -10.37 1.77 -8.59
C VAL A 81 -10.36 1.37 -10.08
N TRP A 82 -9.35 0.61 -10.51
CA TRP A 82 -9.19 0.17 -11.90
C TRP A 82 -9.56 -1.29 -12.15
N ALA A 83 -9.36 -2.19 -11.18
CA ALA A 83 -9.66 -3.61 -11.34
C ALA A 83 -10.93 -4.06 -10.59
N GLY A 84 -11.56 -3.17 -9.82
CA GLY A 84 -12.64 -3.54 -8.93
C GLY A 84 -12.15 -4.46 -7.82
N GLU A 85 -12.99 -5.42 -7.43
CA GLU A 85 -12.64 -6.44 -6.44
C GLU A 85 -11.58 -7.40 -6.98
N VAL A 86 -10.45 -7.49 -6.27
CA VAL A 86 -9.35 -8.37 -6.64
C VAL A 86 -9.41 -9.63 -5.78
N ARG A 87 -9.58 -10.77 -6.44
CA ARG A 87 -9.46 -12.09 -5.85
C ARG A 87 -8.44 -12.88 -6.67
N GLY A 88 -7.45 -13.47 -6.03
CA GLY A 88 -6.56 -14.40 -6.71
C GLY A 88 -7.03 -15.85 -6.57
N PRO A 89 -6.57 -16.73 -7.46
CA PRO A 89 -6.69 -18.17 -7.28
C PRO A 89 -5.95 -18.62 -6.02
N ALA A 90 -6.40 -19.72 -5.42
CA ALA A 90 -5.71 -20.30 -4.29
C ALA A 90 -4.32 -20.82 -4.71
N GLY A 91 -3.31 -20.57 -3.89
CA GLY A 91 -2.01 -21.27 -3.95
C GLY A 91 -0.86 -20.52 -4.60
N GLU A 92 -1.10 -19.68 -5.61
CA GLU A 92 -0.01 -19.00 -6.34
C GLU A 92 -0.21 -17.48 -6.51
N PRO A 93 0.86 -16.68 -6.49
CA PRO A 93 0.79 -15.26 -6.82
C PRO A 93 0.27 -15.02 -8.24
N THR A 94 -0.55 -14.00 -8.41
CA THR A 94 -1.01 -13.53 -9.72
C THR A 94 -0.47 -12.15 -10.00
N THR A 95 0.18 -11.98 -11.15
CA THR A 95 0.79 -10.72 -11.57
C THR A 95 0.08 -10.16 -12.80
N TRP A 96 -0.26 -8.88 -12.73
CA TRP A 96 -0.74 -8.09 -13.86
C TRP A 96 0.29 -7.02 -14.19
N LEU A 97 0.77 -7.01 -15.43
CA LEU A 97 1.70 -6.01 -15.96
C LEU A 97 0.92 -4.98 -16.78
N TYR A 98 1.16 -3.71 -16.47
CA TYR A 98 0.59 -2.59 -17.19
C TYR A 98 1.71 -1.95 -18.01
N SER A 99 1.54 -1.88 -19.34
CA SER A 99 2.52 -1.36 -20.29
C SER A 99 1.90 -0.29 -21.20
N GLY A 100 2.74 0.46 -21.94
CA GLY A 100 2.29 1.46 -22.91
C GLY A 100 1.91 2.83 -22.34
N GLU A 101 1.37 3.69 -23.22
CA GLU A 101 0.97 5.07 -22.94
C GLU A 101 -0.42 5.20 -22.29
N GLU A 102 -1.19 4.12 -22.23
CA GLU A 102 -2.52 4.10 -21.60
C GLU A 102 -2.55 3.58 -20.16
N ARG A 103 -1.38 3.34 -19.54
CA ARG A 103 -1.32 2.93 -18.13
C ARG A 103 -2.04 3.92 -17.25
N ILE A 104 -2.81 3.39 -16.30
CA ILE A 104 -3.56 4.13 -15.30
C ILE A 104 -2.61 5.09 -14.56
N VAL A 105 -2.94 6.38 -14.59
CA VAL A 105 -2.26 7.43 -13.83
C VAL A 105 -3.20 7.89 -12.73
N LEU A 106 -2.72 7.83 -11.48
CA LEU A 106 -3.44 8.35 -10.33
C LEU A 106 -2.66 9.53 -9.74
N ARG A 107 -3.35 10.66 -9.54
CA ARG A 107 -2.80 11.86 -8.94
C ARG A 107 -2.69 11.72 -7.43
N LYS A 108 -1.77 12.48 -6.83
CA LYS A 108 -1.69 12.60 -5.37
C LYS A 108 -3.07 12.92 -4.77
N GLY A 109 -3.48 12.12 -3.79
CA GLY A 109 -4.77 12.26 -3.10
C GLY A 109 -5.94 11.56 -3.78
N GLU A 110 -5.81 11.11 -5.03
CA GLU A 110 -6.84 10.27 -5.66
C GLU A 110 -6.92 8.92 -4.95
N GLU A 111 -8.14 8.39 -4.84
CA GLU A 111 -8.38 7.05 -4.29
C GLU A 111 -7.75 6.02 -5.23
N MET A 112 -7.04 5.04 -4.65
CA MET A 112 -6.41 3.96 -5.40
C MET A 112 -7.03 2.60 -5.11
N GLY A 113 -7.55 2.43 -3.90
CA GLY A 113 -8.21 1.20 -3.51
C GLY A 113 -8.86 1.31 -2.15
N ARG A 114 -9.45 0.22 -1.70
CA ARG A 114 -10.15 0.14 -0.43
C ARG A 114 -10.16 -1.28 0.09
N PHE A 115 -10.43 -1.38 1.38
CA PHE A 115 -10.75 -2.63 2.04
C PHE A 115 -12.22 -2.64 2.38
N ASN A 116 -12.83 -3.80 2.27
CA ASN A 116 -14.21 -3.97 2.67
C ASN A 116 -14.37 -4.08 4.21
N MET A 117 -13.33 -4.50 4.93
CA MET A 117 -13.23 -4.45 6.41
C MET A 117 -11.75 -4.32 6.86
N GLY A 118 -11.49 -3.89 8.11
CA GLY A 118 -10.19 -3.42 8.68
C GLY A 118 -8.89 -4.12 8.29
N SER A 119 -7.79 -3.36 8.14
CA SER A 119 -6.61 -3.82 7.40
C SER A 119 -5.33 -3.02 7.67
N THR A 120 -4.27 -3.24 6.88
CA THR A 120 -3.02 -2.47 6.93
C THR A 120 -2.58 -2.03 5.54
N VAL A 121 -2.07 -0.80 5.43
CA VAL A 121 -1.42 -0.28 4.21
C VAL A 121 0.05 -0.07 4.48
N ILE A 122 0.90 -0.60 3.62
CA ILE A 122 2.34 -0.36 3.65
C ILE A 122 2.72 0.44 2.41
N THR A 123 3.38 1.57 2.59
CA THR A 123 3.93 2.37 1.49
C THR A 123 5.45 2.28 1.49
N LEU A 124 6.02 1.83 0.38
CA LEU A 124 7.45 1.72 0.16
C LEU A 124 7.89 2.69 -0.92
N PHE A 125 9.01 3.37 -0.69
CA PHE A 125 9.70 4.16 -1.69
C PHE A 125 11.14 3.65 -1.85
N GLY A 126 11.71 3.89 -3.03
CA GLY A 126 13.14 3.69 -3.28
C GLY A 126 14.04 4.24 -2.15
N ARG A 127 15.24 3.67 -2.03
CA ARG A 127 16.20 4.07 -0.98
C ARG A 127 16.49 5.57 -1.09
N ASN A 128 16.50 6.26 0.05
CA ASN A 128 16.77 7.71 0.16
C ASN A 128 15.81 8.64 -0.62
N ARG A 129 14.62 8.18 -1.04
CA ARG A 129 13.63 8.99 -1.79
C ARG A 129 12.61 9.73 -0.92
N VAL A 130 12.55 9.45 0.38
CA VAL A 130 11.63 10.12 1.31
C VAL A 130 12.39 10.55 2.56
N THR A 131 12.12 11.78 3.01
CA THR A 131 12.42 12.24 4.37
C THR A 131 11.12 12.20 5.16
N TRP A 132 11.01 11.25 6.10
CA TRP A 132 9.84 11.13 6.95
C TRP A 132 9.77 12.27 7.95
N ASP A 133 8.56 12.64 8.35
CA ASP A 133 8.36 13.60 9.43
C ASP A 133 8.88 12.99 10.75
N PRO A 134 9.76 13.66 11.51
CA PRO A 134 10.26 13.14 12.79
C PRO A 134 9.15 12.83 13.80
N ALA A 135 7.97 13.48 13.67
CA ALA A 135 6.80 13.21 14.49
C ALA A 135 6.08 11.90 14.10
N LEU A 136 6.38 11.31 12.95
CA LEU A 136 5.86 10.00 12.54
C LEU A 136 6.62 8.89 13.29
N GLN A 137 6.18 8.63 14.51
CA GLN A 137 6.68 7.56 15.38
C GLN A 137 5.69 6.39 15.41
N PRO A 138 6.13 5.16 15.76
CA PRO A 138 5.24 4.04 15.98
C PRO A 138 4.11 4.38 16.97
N GLY A 139 2.88 3.96 16.66
CA GLY A 139 1.70 4.21 17.49
C GLY A 139 1.03 5.59 17.30
N VAL A 140 1.66 6.52 16.57
CA VAL A 140 1.05 7.83 16.30
C VAL A 140 -0.12 7.68 15.34
N ARG A 141 -1.30 8.20 15.74
CA ARG A 141 -2.46 8.28 14.85
C ARG A 141 -2.19 9.28 13.72
N VAL A 142 -2.46 8.85 12.49
CA VAL A 142 -2.41 9.69 11.30
C VAL A 142 -3.82 9.92 10.75
N ARG A 143 -4.05 11.09 10.15
CA ARG A 143 -5.31 11.41 9.46
C ARG A 143 -5.12 11.42 7.95
N MET A 144 -6.19 11.11 7.20
CA MET A 144 -6.20 11.31 5.75
C MET A 144 -5.86 12.77 5.43
N GLY A 145 -4.93 12.97 4.49
CA GLY A 145 -4.43 14.29 4.10
C GLY A 145 -3.33 14.86 5.01
N GLN A 146 -3.03 14.22 6.16
CA GLN A 146 -1.91 14.62 7.00
C GLN A 146 -0.59 14.42 6.27
N LYS A 147 0.26 15.45 6.30
CA LYS A 147 1.63 15.33 5.80
C LYS A 147 2.43 14.43 6.75
N ILE A 148 2.99 13.35 6.21
CA ILE A 148 3.81 12.38 6.95
C ILE A 148 5.29 12.38 6.52
N GLY A 149 5.64 13.21 5.54
CA GLY A 149 7.00 13.32 5.03
C GLY A 149 7.12 14.23 3.82
N ARG A 150 8.32 14.29 3.23
CA ARG A 150 8.64 15.01 2.00
C ARG A 150 9.41 14.09 1.05
N LEU A 151 9.02 14.10 -0.23
CA LEU A 151 9.76 13.42 -1.28
C LEU A 151 11.09 14.12 -1.56
N ARG A 152 12.12 13.33 -1.84
CA ARG A 152 13.34 13.77 -2.52
C ARG A 152 13.21 13.34 -3.97
N LEU A 153 13.08 14.32 -4.86
CA LEU A 153 13.01 14.06 -6.29
C LEU A 153 14.28 13.36 -6.75
N ALA A 154 14.17 12.50 -7.75
CA ALA A 154 15.35 12.00 -8.42
C ALA A 154 16.08 13.19 -9.03
N GLN A 155 17.31 13.46 -8.57
CA GLN A 155 18.22 14.27 -9.37
C GLN A 155 18.45 13.47 -10.66
N GLY A 156 18.17 14.10 -11.80
CA GLY A 156 18.53 13.51 -13.09
C GLY A 156 20.01 13.20 -13.07
N GLU A 157 20.38 11.97 -13.43
CA GLU A 157 21.76 11.68 -13.79
C GLU A 157 22.11 12.65 -14.93
N SER A 158 23.06 13.55 -14.65
CA SER A 158 23.61 14.50 -15.62
C SER A 158 24.63 13.80 -16.50
#